data_AF-A0A973G6Q5-F1
#
_entry.id   AF-A0A973G6Q5-F1
#
_cell.length_a   1.000
_cell.length_b   1.000
_cell.length_c   1.000
_cell.angle_alpha   90.00
_cell.angle_beta   90.00
_cell.angle_gamma   90.00
#
_symmetry.space_group_name_H-M   'P 1'
#
loop_
_entity.id
_entity.type
_entity.pdbx_description
1 polymer ?
#
loop_
_entity_poly.entity_id
_entity_poly.type
_entity_poly.pdbx_seq_one_letter_code
_entity_poly.pdbx_strand_id
1 'polypeptide(L)'
;EWLGELVRGTDSSLLDEWERLQNPESVEAAASGHPESHGDGVAAITTNRRAFRVLVRNALFRRVELASRERWGELAALGDLDADGVAWDSDRWRDALDPYFDEHADIGTGPDARGPALLQVTEKPATGGVGERWEVRQVLDDPAGDHDWRIDAVVDLAASDEQGEVHLVVTAAGRL
;
A
#
# COMPACT_ATOMS: atom_id res chain seq x y z
N GLU A 1 -26.72 -1.15 -34.82
CA GLU A 1 -27.79 -1.80 -34.04
C GLU A 1 -27.28 -3.16 -33.59
N TRP A 2 -27.08 -3.29 -32.27
CA TRP A 2 -27.65 -4.32 -31.36
C TRP A 2 -27.21 -5.76 -31.67
N LEU A 3 -26.80 -6.65 -30.77
CA LEU A 3 -26.34 -6.75 -29.36
C LEU A 3 -26.25 -8.29 -29.15
N GLY A 4 -25.45 -8.80 -28.21
CA GLY A 4 -25.68 -10.12 -27.61
C GLY A 4 -24.40 -10.97 -27.49
N GLU A 5 -23.58 -10.89 -26.45
CA GLU A 5 -23.82 -11.30 -25.04
C GLU A 5 -23.52 -12.79 -24.78
N LEU A 6 -22.73 -13.04 -23.71
CA LEU A 6 -22.46 -14.30 -22.98
C LEU A 6 -21.44 -15.32 -23.53
N VAL A 7 -20.21 -15.28 -22.98
CA VAL A 7 -19.65 -16.45 -22.28
C VAL A 7 -19.10 -15.98 -20.94
N ARG A 8 -19.88 -16.25 -19.89
CA ARG A 8 -19.50 -16.14 -18.47
C ARG A 8 -18.64 -17.36 -18.09
N GLY A 9 -17.68 -17.12 -17.20
CA GLY A 9 -17.19 -18.11 -16.25
C GLY A 9 -15.98 -18.91 -16.71
N THR A 10 -14.80 -18.34 -16.53
CA THR A 10 -13.58 -19.15 -16.37
C THR A 10 -13.14 -19.02 -14.92
N ASP A 11 -13.57 -20.02 -14.15
CA ASP A 11 -12.96 -20.61 -12.96
C ASP A 11 -12.19 -19.72 -11.97
N SER A 12 -12.92 -19.23 -10.96
CA SER A 12 -12.32 -18.85 -9.65
C SER A 12 -11.78 -20.05 -8.85
N SER A 13 -11.84 -21.29 -9.37
CA SER A 13 -11.39 -22.48 -8.63
C SER A 13 -9.87 -22.72 -8.64
N LEU A 14 -9.12 -22.05 -9.53
CA LEU A 14 -7.66 -22.21 -9.64
C LEU A 14 -6.85 -21.19 -8.80
N LEU A 15 -7.45 -20.06 -8.44
CA LEU A 15 -6.83 -19.08 -7.54
C LEU A 15 -6.88 -19.58 -6.08
N ASP A 16 -7.95 -20.26 -5.68
CA ASP A 16 -8.08 -20.86 -4.35
C ASP A 16 -7.10 -22.04 -4.12
N GLU A 17 -6.73 -22.78 -5.17
CA GLU A 17 -5.74 -23.86 -5.04
C GLU A 17 -4.31 -23.34 -4.88
N TRP A 18 -3.99 -22.19 -5.47
CA TRP A 18 -2.69 -21.55 -5.26
C TRP A 18 -2.55 -20.95 -3.86
N GLU A 19 -3.65 -20.50 -3.25
CA GLU A 19 -3.65 -19.99 -1.87
C GLU A 19 -3.56 -21.12 -0.82
N ARG A 20 -4.11 -22.32 -1.12
CA ARG A 20 -4.00 -23.52 -0.26
C ARG A 20 -2.58 -24.04 -0.07
N LEU A 21 -1.65 -23.72 -0.98
CA LEU A 21 -0.28 -24.22 -0.89
C LEU A 21 0.66 -23.32 -0.07
N GLN A 22 0.20 -22.14 0.38
CA GLN A 22 1.04 -21.18 1.09
C GLN A 22 0.68 -20.97 2.57
N ASN A 23 -0.57 -21.25 3.00
CA ASN A 23 -0.98 -21.06 4.40
C ASN A 23 -2.12 -22.00 4.86
N PRO A 24 -1.82 -23.24 5.30
CA PRO A 24 -2.85 -24.19 5.78
C PRO A 24 -3.51 -23.83 7.12
N GLU A 25 -3.15 -22.72 7.78
CA GLU A 25 -3.59 -22.39 9.14
C GLU A 25 -4.58 -21.21 9.22
N SER A 26 -4.89 -20.53 8.09
CA SER A 26 -5.84 -19.41 8.07
C SER A 26 -7.29 -19.83 7.84
N VAL A 27 -7.54 -21.05 7.35
CA VAL A 27 -8.86 -21.47 6.88
C VAL A 27 -9.76 -22.01 8.01
N GLU A 28 -9.20 -22.50 9.13
CA GLU A 28 -10.03 -23.03 10.23
C GLU A 28 -10.72 -21.93 11.06
N ALA A 29 -10.20 -20.70 11.06
CA ALA A 29 -10.83 -19.59 11.80
C ALA A 29 -12.03 -18.97 11.06
N ALA A 30 -12.16 -19.14 9.74
CA ALA A 30 -13.20 -18.52 8.94
C ALA A 30 -14.53 -19.31 8.89
N ALA A 31 -14.54 -20.57 9.34
CA ALA A 31 -15.65 -21.49 9.08
C ALA A 31 -16.70 -21.61 10.19
N SER A 32 -16.64 -20.84 11.29
CA SER A 32 -17.56 -21.04 12.42
C SER A 32 -18.09 -19.74 13.04
N GLY A 33 -19.18 -19.20 12.47
CA GLY A 33 -20.05 -18.27 13.20
C GLY A 33 -20.90 -17.33 12.33
N HIS A 34 -22.20 -17.56 12.27
CA HIS A 34 -23.25 -16.63 11.81
C HIS A 34 -24.51 -16.89 12.65
N PRO A 35 -25.48 -15.98 12.79
CA PRO A 35 -25.44 -14.50 12.75
C PRO A 35 -26.24 -13.84 13.91
N GLU A 36 -25.85 -12.66 14.40
CA GLU A 36 -26.80 -11.74 15.06
C GLU A 36 -26.53 -10.30 14.60
N SER A 37 -27.56 -9.67 14.02
CA SER A 37 -27.48 -8.41 13.29
C SER A 37 -27.56 -7.19 14.18
N HIS A 38 -26.55 -6.31 14.14
CA HIS A 38 -26.70 -4.85 14.31
C HIS A 38 -25.68 -4.14 13.42
N GLY A 39 -26.13 -3.59 12.29
CA GLY A 39 -25.36 -2.72 11.38
C GLY A 39 -24.45 -3.48 10.41
N ASP A 40 -24.73 -3.34 9.11
CA ASP A 40 -23.89 -3.84 8.02
C ASP A 40 -22.58 -3.03 8.02
N GLY A 41 -21.62 -3.45 8.83
CA GLY A 41 -20.32 -2.80 9.00
C GLY A 41 -19.22 -3.77 8.61
N VAL A 42 -18.53 -3.49 7.50
CA VAL A 42 -17.25 -4.13 7.18
C VAL A 42 -16.37 -4.02 8.42
N ALA A 43 -15.83 -5.14 8.90
CA ALA A 43 -14.97 -5.12 10.08
C ALA A 43 -13.80 -4.14 9.83
N ALA A 44 -13.60 -3.20 10.76
CA ALA A 44 -12.54 -2.21 10.71
C ALA A 44 -11.19 -2.89 10.41
N ILE A 45 -10.58 -2.54 9.29
CA ILE A 45 -9.36 -3.18 8.77
C ILE A 45 -8.16 -2.99 9.71
N THR A 46 -8.21 -1.97 10.58
CA THR A 46 -7.16 -1.68 11.57
C THR A 46 -7.24 -2.56 12.82
N THR A 47 -8.34 -3.31 13.03
CA THR A 47 -8.53 -4.17 14.22
C THR A 47 -7.40 -5.19 14.35
N ASN A 48 -7.05 -5.85 13.25
CA ASN A 48 -5.89 -6.75 13.21
C ASN A 48 -4.65 -5.97 12.77
N ARG A 49 -3.91 -5.41 13.75
CA ARG A 49 -2.71 -4.60 13.49
C ARG A 49 -1.65 -5.31 12.66
N ARG A 50 -1.52 -6.63 12.78
CA ARG A 50 -0.58 -7.42 11.97
C ARG A 50 -1.02 -7.46 10.50
N ALA A 51 -2.31 -7.72 10.24
CA ALA A 51 -2.87 -7.70 8.89
C ALA A 51 -2.83 -6.28 8.29
N PHE A 52 -3.19 -5.26 9.07
CA PHE A 52 -3.15 -3.87 8.63
C PHE A 52 -1.73 -3.43 8.23
N ARG A 53 -0.70 -3.83 8.98
CA ARG A 53 0.70 -3.60 8.59
C ARG A 53 1.07 -4.24 7.25
N VAL A 54 0.49 -5.38 6.90
CA VAL A 54 0.68 -6.00 5.59
C VAL A 54 0.04 -5.13 4.50
N LEU A 55 -1.19 -4.64 4.72
CA LEU A 55 -1.86 -3.73 3.79
C LEU A 55 -1.05 -2.45 3.57
N VAL A 56 -0.56 -1.82 4.64
CA VAL A 56 0.26 -0.60 4.56
C VAL A 56 1.54 -0.85 3.79
N ARG A 57 2.24 -1.96 4.05
CA ARG A 57 3.44 -2.35 3.29
C ARG A 57 3.11 -2.51 1.80
N ASN A 58 2.03 -3.21 1.47
CA ASN A 58 1.64 -3.45 0.09
C ASN A 58 1.29 -2.14 -0.63
N ALA A 59 0.55 -1.25 0.03
CA ALA A 59 0.19 0.06 -0.49
C ALA A 59 1.43 0.91 -0.77
N LEU A 60 2.35 1.05 0.19
CA LEU A 60 3.61 1.78 -0.02
C LEU A 60 4.46 1.16 -1.13
N PHE A 61 4.61 -0.17 -1.13
CA PHE A 61 5.45 -0.83 -2.11
C PHE A 61 4.90 -0.74 -3.53
N ARG A 62 3.59 -0.65 -3.70
CA ARG A 62 2.98 -0.36 -5.02
C ARG A 62 3.53 0.92 -5.64
N ARG A 63 3.86 1.94 -4.82
CA ARG A 63 4.49 3.19 -5.30
C ARG A 63 5.90 2.94 -5.79
N VAL A 64 6.68 2.16 -5.04
CA VAL A 64 8.04 1.72 -5.43
C VAL A 64 8.00 0.96 -6.75
N GLU A 65 7.06 0.04 -6.94
CA GLU A 65 6.93 -0.74 -8.18
C GLU A 65 6.60 0.10 -9.41
N LEU A 66 5.82 1.17 -9.23
CA LEU A 66 5.48 2.09 -10.31
C LEU A 66 6.64 3.04 -10.58
N ALA A 67 7.28 3.56 -9.53
CA ALA A 67 8.47 4.40 -9.64
C ALA A 67 9.63 3.66 -10.31
N SER A 68 9.87 2.38 -9.99
CA SER A 68 10.94 1.57 -10.60
C SER A 68 10.80 1.34 -12.11
N ARG A 69 9.60 1.59 -12.64
CA ARG A 69 9.27 1.50 -14.07
C ARG A 69 8.95 2.86 -14.69
N GLU A 70 9.22 3.94 -13.95
CA GLU A 70 8.93 5.31 -14.33
C GLU A 70 7.47 5.49 -14.80
N ARG A 71 6.55 4.76 -14.15
CA ARG A 71 5.10 4.77 -14.47
C ARG A 71 4.41 5.93 -13.77
N TRP A 72 4.91 7.15 -13.98
CA TRP A 72 4.47 8.36 -13.28
C TRP A 72 2.96 8.63 -13.39
N GLY A 73 2.36 8.36 -14.55
CA GLY A 73 0.92 8.50 -14.75
C GLY A 73 0.08 7.50 -13.94
N GLU A 74 0.53 6.25 -13.83
CA GLU A 74 -0.14 5.23 -12.99
C GLU A 74 0.09 5.52 -11.50
N LEU A 75 1.26 6.06 -11.15
CA LEU A 75 1.58 6.48 -9.79
C LEU A 75 0.68 7.64 -9.34
N ALA A 76 0.50 8.65 -10.20
CA ALA A 76 -0.45 9.73 -9.97
C ALA A 76 -1.91 9.24 -9.89
N ALA A 77 -2.26 8.21 -10.66
CA ALA A 77 -3.59 7.61 -10.63
C ALA A 77 -3.92 6.89 -9.31
N LEU A 78 -2.95 6.68 -8.41
CA LEU A 78 -3.21 6.23 -7.04
C LEU A 78 -3.92 7.30 -6.20
N GLY A 79 -3.95 8.56 -6.65
CA GLY A 79 -4.71 9.63 -6.00
C GLY A 79 -4.06 10.16 -4.71
N ASP A 80 -2.73 10.07 -4.62
CA ASP A 80 -1.99 10.51 -3.44
C ASP A 80 -2.11 12.01 -3.18
N LEU A 81 -2.27 12.37 -1.91
CA LEU A 81 -2.31 13.75 -1.43
C LEU A 81 -1.20 13.97 -0.41
N ASP A 82 -0.74 15.21 -0.30
CA ASP A 82 0.08 15.65 0.83
C ASP A 82 -0.76 16.18 2.01
N ALA A 83 -0.07 16.64 3.06
CA ALA A 83 -0.69 17.12 4.29
C ALA A 83 -1.61 18.33 4.09
N ASP A 84 -1.41 19.11 3.02
CA ASP A 84 -2.23 20.26 2.67
C ASP A 84 -3.38 19.89 1.70
N GLY A 85 -3.51 18.59 1.37
CA GLY A 85 -4.50 18.09 0.42
C GLY A 85 -4.14 18.35 -1.04
N VAL A 86 -2.89 18.70 -1.33
CA VAL A 86 -2.41 18.91 -2.70
C VAL A 86 -2.01 17.57 -3.30
N ALA A 87 -2.44 17.32 -4.53
CA ALA A 87 -2.15 16.07 -5.22
C ALA A 87 -0.64 15.87 -5.46
N TRP A 88 -0.23 14.62 -5.35
CA TRP A 88 0.99 14.11 -5.95
C TRP A 88 0.70 13.69 -7.38
N ASP A 89 0.69 14.68 -8.28
CA ASP A 89 0.50 14.45 -9.70
C ASP A 89 1.75 13.82 -10.36
N SER A 90 1.62 13.49 -11.65
CA SER A 90 2.66 12.78 -12.39
C SER A 90 3.96 13.58 -12.48
N ASP A 91 3.88 14.90 -12.57
CA ASP A 91 5.07 15.74 -12.71
C ASP A 91 5.75 15.91 -11.36
N ARG A 92 4.99 16.10 -10.27
CA ARG A 92 5.54 16.13 -8.91
C ARG A 92 6.23 14.82 -8.53
N TRP A 93 5.63 13.67 -8.86
CA TRP A 93 6.27 12.38 -8.65
C TRP A 93 7.55 12.23 -9.45
N ARG A 94 7.54 12.63 -10.73
CA ARG A 94 8.74 12.63 -11.58
C ARG A 94 9.78 13.55 -10.98
N ASP A 95 9.50 14.82 -10.77
CA ASP A 95 10.47 15.80 -10.26
C ASP A 95 11.12 15.36 -8.93
N ALA A 96 10.37 14.65 -8.08
CA ALA A 96 10.86 14.15 -6.81
C ALA A 96 11.78 12.91 -6.92
N LEU A 97 11.57 12.04 -7.91
CA LEU A 97 12.24 10.73 -8.01
C LEU A 97 13.10 10.55 -9.26
N ASP A 98 12.91 11.33 -10.32
CA ASP A 98 13.72 11.30 -11.55
C ASP A 98 15.22 11.51 -11.29
N PRO A 99 15.66 12.39 -10.37
CA PRO A 99 17.09 12.55 -10.10
C PRO A 99 17.73 11.32 -9.45
N TYR A 100 16.94 10.34 -8.97
CA TYR A 100 17.47 9.03 -8.57
C TYR A 100 18.17 8.34 -9.75
N PHE A 101 17.58 8.44 -10.95
CA PHE A 101 18.04 7.76 -12.15
C PHE A 101 19.26 8.42 -12.80
N ASP A 102 19.63 9.63 -12.34
CA ASP A 102 20.93 10.23 -12.64
C ASP A 102 22.07 9.54 -11.86
N GLU A 103 21.77 8.96 -10.69
CA GLU A 103 22.74 8.34 -9.78
C GLU A 103 22.74 6.81 -9.88
N HIS A 104 21.58 6.19 -10.10
CA HIS A 104 21.38 4.74 -10.06
C HIS A 104 20.60 4.24 -11.28
N ALA A 105 20.92 3.03 -11.75
CA ALA A 105 20.33 2.48 -12.97
C ALA A 105 18.89 1.95 -12.80
N ASP A 106 18.56 1.45 -11.61
CA ASP A 106 17.28 0.79 -11.33
C ASP A 106 16.95 0.85 -9.84
N ILE A 107 15.65 0.84 -9.52
CA ILE A 107 15.14 0.66 -8.16
C ILE A 107 14.83 -0.83 -7.97
N GLY A 108 15.45 -1.44 -6.97
CA GLY A 108 15.19 -2.82 -6.58
C GLY A 108 13.73 -3.03 -6.17
N THR A 109 13.08 -4.05 -6.74
CA THR A 109 11.72 -4.47 -6.37
C THR A 109 11.62 -5.92 -5.90
N GLY A 110 12.76 -6.54 -5.58
CA GLY A 110 12.85 -7.93 -5.13
C GLY A 110 12.39 -8.14 -3.68
N PRO A 111 12.54 -9.36 -3.14
CA PRO A 111 12.22 -9.68 -1.75
C PRO A 111 12.94 -8.77 -0.74
N ASP A 112 14.20 -8.44 -1.00
CA ASP A 112 15.02 -7.61 -0.10
C ASP A 112 14.53 -6.16 -0.04
N ALA A 113 14.08 -5.59 -1.16
CA ALA A 113 13.45 -4.27 -1.24
C ALA A 113 12.18 -4.13 -0.37
N ARG A 114 11.47 -5.25 -0.13
CA ARG A 114 10.29 -5.32 0.75
C ARG A 114 10.65 -5.67 2.20
N GLY A 115 11.94 -5.92 2.45
CA GLY A 115 12.46 -6.40 3.71
C GLY A 115 12.29 -5.39 4.85
N PRO A 116 12.35 -5.86 6.11
CA PRO A 116 12.19 -5.01 7.28
C PRO A 116 13.30 -3.96 7.45
N ALA A 117 14.41 -4.07 6.73
CA ALA A 117 15.48 -3.06 6.75
C ALA A 117 15.08 -1.76 6.03
N LEU A 118 14.20 -1.85 5.03
CA LEU A 118 13.83 -0.74 4.15
C LEU A 118 12.44 -0.19 4.41
N LEU A 119 11.70 -0.77 5.36
CA LEU A 119 10.42 -0.27 5.82
C LEU A 119 10.49 0.09 7.30
N GLN A 120 10.33 1.36 7.62
CA GLN A 120 10.14 1.82 8.99
C GLN A 120 8.68 2.20 9.22
N VAL A 121 8.12 1.75 10.36
CA VAL A 121 6.75 2.06 10.79
C VAL A 121 6.79 2.54 12.23
N THR A 122 6.36 3.79 12.45
CA THR A 122 6.26 4.40 13.78
C THR A 122 4.80 4.66 14.10
N GLU A 123 4.27 3.93 15.08
CA GLU A 123 2.89 4.09 15.54
C GLU A 123 2.78 5.32 16.44
N LYS A 124 1.86 6.25 16.13
CA LYS A 124 1.57 7.43 16.93
C LYS A 124 0.17 7.31 17.51
N PRO A 125 0.03 7.19 18.85
CA PRO A 125 -1.29 7.14 19.48
C PRO A 125 -2.03 8.47 19.29
N ALA A 126 -3.36 8.41 19.35
CA ALA A 126 -4.19 9.60 19.34
C ALA A 126 -3.80 10.57 20.46
N THR A 127 -3.53 11.82 20.12
CA THR A 127 -3.07 12.85 21.07
C THR A 127 -3.60 14.23 20.68
N GLY A 128 -4.03 15.03 21.65
CA GLY A 128 -4.35 16.44 21.44
C GLY A 128 -5.41 16.74 20.37
N GLY A 129 -6.39 15.85 20.17
CA GLY A 129 -7.42 15.99 19.13
C GLY A 129 -7.02 15.46 17.75
N VAL A 130 -5.79 14.97 17.59
CA VAL A 130 -5.33 14.25 16.41
C VAL A 130 -5.59 12.76 16.61
N GLY A 131 -6.18 12.11 15.61
CA GLY A 131 -6.44 10.67 15.59
C GLY A 131 -5.17 9.83 15.65
N GLU A 132 -5.34 8.52 15.84
CA GLU A 132 -4.23 7.58 15.75
C GLU A 132 -3.71 7.52 14.30
N ARG A 133 -2.39 7.53 14.16
CA ARG A 133 -1.75 7.52 12.84
C ARG A 133 -0.45 6.74 12.85
N TRP A 134 -0.06 6.19 11.72
CA TRP A 134 1.25 5.57 11.55
C TRP A 134 2.11 6.43 10.63
N GLU A 135 3.29 6.81 11.10
CA GLU A 135 4.32 7.43 10.26
C GLU A 135 5.14 6.30 9.63
N VAL A 136 5.19 6.28 8.30
CA VAL A 136 5.80 5.19 7.54
C VAL A 136 6.81 5.73 6.55
N ARG A 137 7.93 5.02 6.44
CA ARG A 137 9.00 5.30 5.47
C ARG A 137 9.34 4.04 4.72
N GLN A 138 9.32 4.14 3.40
CA GLN A 138 9.85 3.13 2.49
C GLN A 138 11.12 3.69 1.85
N VAL A 139 12.26 3.11 2.19
CA VAL A 139 13.55 3.40 1.56
C VAL A 139 13.62 2.67 0.21
N LEU A 140 14.18 3.31 -0.80
CA LEU A 140 14.38 2.71 -2.11
C LEU A 140 15.65 1.87 -2.09
N ASP A 141 15.56 0.65 -2.59
CA ASP A 141 16.70 -0.27 -2.69
C ASP A 141 17.49 0.08 -3.95
N ASP A 142 18.65 0.70 -3.79
CA ASP A 142 19.54 1.04 -4.89
C ASP A 142 20.67 0.01 -5.06
N PRO A 143 21.22 -0.13 -6.27
CA PRO A 143 22.25 -1.14 -6.56
C PRO A 143 23.58 -0.90 -5.84
N ALA A 144 23.85 0.32 -5.35
CA ALA A 144 25.05 0.63 -4.58
C ALA A 144 24.87 0.30 -3.08
N GLY A 145 23.63 0.17 -2.61
CA GLY A 145 23.27 -0.07 -1.21
C GLY A 145 23.44 1.18 -0.34
N ASP A 146 23.37 2.37 -0.94
CA ASP A 146 23.52 3.64 -0.23
C ASP A 146 22.28 3.98 0.61
N HIS A 147 21.10 3.54 0.14
CA HIS A 147 19.81 3.61 0.83
C HIS A 147 19.43 5.03 1.25
N ASP A 148 19.77 6.01 0.40
CA ASP A 148 19.61 7.44 0.65
C ASP A 148 18.38 8.07 -0.03
N TRP A 149 17.48 7.27 -0.61
CA TRP A 149 16.22 7.71 -1.21
C TRP A 149 15.01 7.08 -0.51
N ARG A 150 13.89 7.81 -0.43
CA ARG A 150 12.67 7.31 0.24
C ARG A 150 11.36 7.83 -0.33
N ILE A 151 10.28 7.19 0.12
CA ILE A 151 8.92 7.71 0.18
C ILE A 151 8.46 7.70 1.64
N ASP A 152 8.09 8.87 2.16
CA ASP A 152 7.52 9.07 3.49
C ASP A 152 6.02 9.34 3.39
N ALA A 153 5.26 8.72 4.28
CA ALA A 153 3.82 8.94 4.36
C ALA A 153 3.30 8.83 5.80
N VAL A 154 2.08 9.33 5.99
CA VAL A 154 1.28 9.14 7.21
C VAL A 154 0.04 8.33 6.84
N VAL A 155 -0.24 7.29 7.59
CA VAL A 155 -1.45 6.49 7.47
C VAL A 155 -2.44 6.93 8.54
N ASP A 156 -3.63 7.37 8.13
CA ASP A 156 -4.73 7.68 9.05
C ASP A 156 -5.59 6.43 9.25
N LEU A 157 -5.65 5.94 10.48
CA LEU A 157 -6.32 4.68 10.79
C LEU A 157 -7.85 4.82 10.74
N ALA A 158 -8.39 5.94 11.20
CA ALA A 158 -9.82 6.17 11.17
C ALA A 158 -10.32 6.30 9.73
N ALA A 159 -9.63 7.08 8.91
CA ALA A 159 -9.94 7.18 7.49
C ALA A 159 -9.77 5.82 6.78
N SER A 160 -8.76 5.03 7.17
CA SER A 160 -8.56 3.68 6.61
C SER A 160 -9.73 2.75 6.93
N ASP A 161 -10.25 2.80 8.16
CA ASP A 161 -11.42 2.01 8.54
C ASP A 161 -12.70 2.49 7.84
N GLU A 162 -12.87 3.81 7.68
CA GLU A 162 -14.02 4.40 6.99
C GLU A 162 -14.08 4.03 5.50
N GLN A 163 -12.93 3.99 4.83
CA GLN A 163 -12.84 3.65 3.40
C GLN A 163 -12.69 2.14 3.15
N GLY A 164 -12.34 1.35 4.17
CA GLY A 164 -12.06 -0.08 4.03
C GLY A 164 -10.76 -0.39 3.28
N GLU A 165 -9.90 0.60 3.07
CA GLU A 165 -8.60 0.49 2.43
C GLU A 165 -7.57 1.41 3.11
N VAL A 166 -6.28 1.23 2.84
CA VAL A 166 -5.24 2.06 3.48
C VAL A 166 -5.34 3.49 2.98
N HIS A 167 -5.71 4.41 3.86
CA HIS A 167 -5.68 5.84 3.59
C HIS A 167 -4.33 6.44 3.98
N LEU A 168 -3.58 6.91 2.99
CA LEU A 168 -2.23 7.43 3.17
C LEU A 168 -2.07 8.84 2.61
N VAL A 169 -1.26 9.62 3.30
CA VAL A 169 -0.90 11.00 2.95
C VAL A 169 0.61 11.03 2.76
N VAL A 170 1.07 11.27 1.53
CA VAL A 170 2.50 11.29 1.20
C VAL A 170 3.11 12.61 1.66
N THR A 171 4.06 12.53 2.58
CA THR A 171 4.70 13.71 3.19
C THR A 171 6.00 14.08 2.51
N ALA A 172 6.72 13.12 1.93
CA ALA A 172 7.92 13.39 1.13
C ALA A 172 8.23 12.23 0.18
N ALA A 173 8.93 12.55 -0.92
CA ALA A 173 9.60 11.58 -1.77
C ALA A 173 10.91 12.21 -2.27
N GLY A 174 11.94 11.41 -2.46
CA GLY A 174 13.26 11.86 -2.93
C GLY A 174 14.41 11.49 -1.99
N ARG A 175 15.53 12.20 -2.12
CA ARG A 175 16.76 11.99 -1.34
C ARG A 175 16.63 12.42 0.14
N LEU A 176 17.20 11.63 1.05
CA LEU A 176 17.14 11.73 2.51
C LEU A 176 17.53 13.09 3.08
#